data_AF-A0AAW4WZT1-F1
#
_entry.id   AF-A0AAW4WZT1-F1
#
_cell.length_a   1.000
_cell.length_b   1.000
_cell.length_c   1.000
_cell.angle_alpha   90.00
_cell.angle_beta   90.00
_cell.angle_gamma   90.00
#
_symmetry.space_group_name_H-M   'P 1'
#
loop_
_entity.id
_entity.type
_entity.pdbx_description
1 polymer ?
#
loop_
_entity_poly.entity_id
_entity_poly.type
_entity_poly.pdbx_seq_one_letter_code
_entity_poly.pdbx_strand_id
1 'polypeptide(L)' 'KKALTEAEGDVARAKEIIRAKGIAAAGKREGRKAQEGTIASKVIETANGETGYAVELNSETDFVAKTPKFVEC' A
#
# COMPACT_ATOMS: atom_id res chain seq x y z
N LYS A 1 -20.59 -5.66 -5.04
CA LYS A 1 -21.76 -5.66 -5.94
C LYS A 1 -21.72 -4.52 -6.97
N LYS A 2 -21.51 -3.24 -6.59
CA LYS A 2 -21.45 -2.10 -7.55
C LYS A 2 -20.58 -2.31 -8.80
N ALA A 3 -19.32 -2.75 -8.64
CA ALA A 3 -18.43 -2.96 -9.78
C ALA A 3 -18.88 -4.10 -10.71
N LEU A 4 -19.54 -5.14 -10.16
CA LEU A 4 -20.10 -6.24 -10.96
C LEU A 4 -21.36 -5.81 -11.71
N THR A 5 -22.15 -4.91 -11.12
CA THR A 5 -23.32 -4.29 -11.79
C THR A 5 -22.87 -3.36 -12.93
N GLU A 6 -21.85 -2.52 -12.71
CA GLU A 6 -21.27 -1.67 -13.77
C GLU A 6 -20.55 -2.48 -14.87
N ALA A 7 -20.10 -3.68 -14.54
CA ALA A 7 -19.52 -4.62 -15.49
C ALA A 7 -20.55 -5.54 -16.14
N GLU A 8 -21.85 -5.37 -15.86
CA GLU A 8 -22.93 -6.20 -16.42
C GLU A 8 -22.74 -7.71 -16.18
N GLY A 9 -22.16 -8.07 -15.03
CA GLY A 9 -21.88 -9.46 -14.67
C GLY A 9 -20.51 -9.98 -15.13
N ASP A 10 -19.77 -9.22 -15.93
CA ASP A 10 -18.40 -9.58 -16.33
C ASP A 10 -17.41 -9.41 -15.16
N VAL A 11 -16.86 -10.53 -14.70
CA VAL A 11 -15.93 -10.57 -13.58
C VAL A 11 -14.57 -9.95 -13.93
N ALA A 12 -14.08 -10.10 -15.16
CA ALA A 12 -12.82 -9.52 -15.60
C ALA A 12 -12.93 -7.99 -15.67
N ARG A 13 -13.99 -7.48 -16.32
CA ARG A 13 -14.28 -6.05 -16.37
C ARG A 13 -14.53 -5.47 -14.97
N ALA A 14 -15.18 -6.21 -14.07
CA ALA A 14 -15.38 -5.77 -12.68
C ALA A 14 -14.06 -5.61 -11.92
N LYS A 15 -13.07 -6.48 -12.15
CA LYS A 15 -11.72 -6.36 -11.54
C LYS A 15 -11.01 -5.10 -12.01
N GLU A 16 -11.04 -4.83 -13.31
CA GLU A 16 -10.47 -3.61 -13.89
C GLU A 16 -11.12 -2.34 -13.29
N ILE A 17 -12.45 -2.33 -13.17
CA ILE A 17 -13.20 -1.23 -12.55
C ILE A 17 -12.77 -1.04 -11.08
N ILE A 18 -12.62 -2.11 -10.30
CA ILE A 18 -12.17 -2.04 -8.90
C ILE A 18 -10.75 -1.46 -8.83
N ARG A 19 -9.85 -1.90 -9.71
CA ARG A 19 -8.46 -1.43 -9.75
C ARG A 19 -8.40 0.07 -10.07
N ALA A 20 -9.09 0.51 -11.11
CA ALA A 20 -9.14 1.91 -11.51
C ALA A 20 -9.73 2.80 -10.40
N LYS A 21 -10.83 2.36 -9.75
CA LYS A 21 -11.42 3.08 -8.61
C LYS A 21 -10.51 3.12 -7.40
N GLY A 22 -9.75 2.06 -7.14
CA GLY A 22 -8.76 2.01 -6.05
C GLY A 22 -7.67 3.07 -6.23
N ILE A 23 -7.12 3.18 -7.45
CA ILE A 23 -6.10 4.20 -7.78
C ILE A 23 -6.68 5.61 -7.62
N ALA A 24 -7.87 5.88 -8.15
CA ALA A 24 -8.52 7.18 -8.01
C ALA A 24 -8.82 7.53 -6.55
N ALA A 25 -9.21 6.55 -5.73
CA ALA A 25 -9.44 6.74 -4.30
C ALA A 25 -8.13 7.02 -3.54
N ALA A 26 -7.02 6.39 -3.91
CA ALA A 26 -5.71 6.67 -3.35
C ALA A 26 -5.25 8.10 -3.65
N GLY A 27 -5.38 8.56 -4.90
CA GLY A 27 -5.03 9.94 -5.28
C GLY A 27 -5.81 11.00 -4.49
N LYS A 28 -7.09 10.75 -4.18
CA LYS A 28 -7.90 11.64 -3.33
C LYS A 28 -7.41 11.75 -1.87
N ARG A 29 -6.52 10.86 -1.45
CA ARG A 29 -6.04 10.75 -0.07
C ARG A 29 -4.64 11.33 0.12
N GLU A 30 -3.97 11.75 -0.95
CA GLU A 30 -2.60 12.30 -0.95
C GLU A 30 -2.44 13.52 -0.03
N GLY A 31 -3.50 14.31 0.19
CA GLY A 31 -3.48 15.46 1.09
C GLY A 31 -3.70 15.14 2.57
N ARG A 32 -3.93 13.87 2.94
CA ARG A 32 -4.17 13.49 4.34
C ARG A 32 -2.85 13.34 5.09
N LYS A 33 -2.81 13.81 6.33
CA LYS A 33 -1.63 13.67 7.20
C LYS A 33 -1.46 12.20 7.59
N ALA A 34 -0.32 11.61 7.22
CA ALA A 34 0.11 10.29 7.63
C ALA A 34 1.37 10.42 8.50
N GLN A 35 1.20 10.51 9.82
CA GLN A 35 2.29 10.71 10.79
C GLN A 35 2.58 9.47 11.64
N GLU A 36 1.74 8.44 11.54
CA GLU A 36 1.99 7.12 12.11
C GLU A 36 2.71 6.24 11.06
N GLY A 37 3.19 5.05 11.42
CA GLY A 37 3.84 4.16 10.45
C GLY A 37 4.77 3.13 11.04
N THR A 38 5.64 2.57 10.20
CA THR A 38 6.72 1.67 10.61
C THR A 38 8.02 2.00 9.89
N ILE A 39 9.14 1.64 10.50
CA ILE A 39 10.46 1.73 9.90
C ILE A 39 11.01 0.32 9.75
N ALA A 40 11.27 -0.08 8.51
CA ALA A 40 11.95 -1.32 8.20
C ALA A 40 13.42 -1.01 7.89
N SER A 41 14.34 -1.76 8.49
CA SER A 41 15.77 -1.62 8.23
C SER A 41 16.43 -2.97 7.98
N LYS A 42 17.40 -2.99 7.07
CA LYS A 42 18.16 -4.20 6.76
C LYS A 42 19.61 -3.84 6.46
N VAL A 43 20.53 -4.61 7.03
CA VAL A 43 21.95 -4.59 6.65
C VAL A 43 22.20 -5.82 5.77
N ILE A 44 22.92 -5.61 4.67
CA ILE A 44 23.39 -6.69 3.79
C ILE A 44 24.90 -6.61 3.67
N GLU A 45 25.53 -7.77 3.53
CA GLU A 45 26.90 -7.83 3.05
C GLU A 45 26.96 -7.56 1.55
N THR A 46 27.97 -6.82 1.13
CA THR A 46 28.27 -6.50 -0.26
C THR A 46 29.75 -6.77 -0.52
N ALA A 47 30.16 -6.72 -1.79
CA ALA A 47 31.58 -6.87 -2.15
C ALA A 47 32.50 -5.83 -1.49
N ASN A 48 31.95 -4.70 -1.00
CA ASN A 48 32.71 -3.61 -0.37
C ASN A 48 32.52 -3.55 1.16
N GLY A 49 31.99 -4.61 1.79
CA GLY A 49 31.62 -4.63 3.21
C GLY A 49 30.11 -4.52 3.41
N GLU A 50 29.67 -4.00 4.55
CA GLU A 50 28.24 -3.92 4.89
C GLU A 50 27.56 -2.68 4.28
N THR A 51 26.31 -2.84 3.83
CA THR A 51 25.44 -1.74 3.39
C THR A 51 24.11 -1.82 4.12
N GLY A 52 23.70 -0.71 4.75
CA GLY A 52 22.43 -0.58 5.45
C GLY A 52 21.37 0.15 4.63
N TYR A 53 20.13 -0.35 4.70
CA TYR A 53 18.93 0.28 4.15
C TYR A 53 17.93 0.56 5.27
N ALA A 54 17.24 1.68 5.18
CA ALA A 54 16.08 2.00 6.01
C ALA A 54 14.95 2.54 5.12
N VAL A 55 13.72 2.11 5.40
CA VAL A 55 12.50 2.56 4.72
C VAL A 55 11.50 2.95 5.78
N GLU A 56 11.01 4.19 5.69
CA GLU A 56 9.88 4.67 6.47
C GLU A 56 8.61 4.52 5.63
N LEU A 57 7.61 3.83 6.19
CA LEU A 57 6.30 3.68 5.58
C LEU A 57 5.25 4.28 6.51
N ASN A 58 4.66 5.41 6.10
CA ASN A 58 3.69 6.13 6.90
C ASN A 58 2.23 5.68 6.66
N SER A 59 1.41 5.81 7.70
CA SER A 59 -0.02 5.61 7.71
C SER A 59 -0.73 6.74 8.47
N GLU A 60 -2.04 6.90 8.21
CA GLU A 60 -2.87 7.87 8.94
C GLU A 60 -3.10 7.49 10.40
N THR A 61 -3.03 6.20 10.72
CA THR A 61 -3.27 5.68 12.08
C THR A 61 -2.31 4.55 12.42
N ASP A 62 -2.09 4.35 13.72
CA ASP A 62 -1.23 3.31 14.29
C ASP A 62 -1.82 1.89 14.12
N PHE A 63 -3.16 1.78 14.09
CA PHE A 63 -3.85 0.51 13.85
C PHE A 63 -3.46 -0.12 12.52
N VAL A 64 -3.28 0.69 11.47
CA VAL A 64 -2.86 0.20 10.14
C VAL A 64 -1.41 -0.27 10.18
N ALA A 65 -0.54 0.50 10.85
CA ALA A 65 0.89 0.23 10.94
C ALA A 65 1.22 -1.12 11.60
N LYS A 66 0.31 -1.64 12.44
CA LYS A 66 0.46 -2.90 13.18
C LYS A 66 -0.10 -4.12 12.43
N THR A 67 -0.73 -3.94 11.26
CA THR A 67 -1.31 -5.06 10.52
C THR A 67 -0.24 -5.88 9.80
N PRO A 68 -0.36 -7.23 9.73
CA PRO A 68 0.61 -8.06 9.00
C PRO A 68 0.80 -7.60 7.55
N LYS A 69 -0.31 -7.25 6.88
CA LYS A 69 -0.28 -6.75 5.50
C LYS A 69 0.52 -5.45 5.32
N PHE A 70 0.63 -4.61 6.35
CA PHE A 70 1.43 -3.39 6.30
C PHE A 70 2.91 -3.65 6.60
N VAL A 71 3.18 -4.61 7.48
CA VAL A 71 4.55 -4.97 7.93
C VAL A 71 5.26 -5.92 6.95
N GLU A 72 4.51 -6.77 6.25
CA GLU A 72 5.02 -7.73 5.27
C GLU A 72 5.09 -7.16 3.84
N CYS A 73 4.85 -5.85 3.68
CA CYS A 73 4.97 -5.15 2.41
C CYS A 73 6.39 -5.18 1.82
#